data_AF-A0AA96TRK0-F1
#
_entry.id   AF-A0AA96TRK0-F1
#
_cell.length_a   1.000
_cell.length_b   1.000
_cell.length_c   1.000
_cell.angle_alpha   90.00
_cell.angle_beta   90.00
_cell.angle_gamma   90.00
#
_symmetry.space_group_name_H-M   'P 1'
#
loop_
_entity.id
_entity.type
_entity.pdbx_description
1 polymer ?
#
loop_
_entity_poly.entity_id
_entity_poly.type
_entity_poly.pdbx_seq_one_letter_code
_entity_poly.pdbx_strand_id
1 'polypeptide(L)'
;MDVIECRGPAPSLVLALVQRLPDSSLTVALANGGAHHFGWGIDRHLRADMFDALNQNTRATGNWGKKPPTFPEWPRPTDKPKDAPAKKRVSVADLHARISRR
;
A
#
# COMPACT_ATOMS: atom_id res chain seq x y z
N MET A 1 -24.81 -2.72 -24.84
CA MET A 1 -24.79 -1.31 -25.29
C MET A 1 -25.53 -0.53 -24.21
N ASP A 2 -25.00 -0.52 -22.98
CA ASP A 2 -25.83 -0.35 -21.76
C ASP A 2 -25.53 0.97 -21.03
N VAL A 3 -24.90 1.93 -21.71
CA VAL A 3 -24.61 3.27 -21.17
C VAL A 3 -25.67 4.30 -21.61
N ILE A 4 -26.56 3.93 -22.52
CA ILE A 4 -27.50 4.85 -23.20
C ILE A 4 -28.74 5.16 -22.33
N GLU A 5 -28.99 4.43 -21.24
CA GLU A 5 -30.23 4.61 -20.45
C GLU A 5 -30.24 5.79 -19.47
N CYS A 6 -29.16 6.57 -19.33
CA CYS A 6 -29.07 7.74 -18.42
C CYS A 6 -29.59 7.50 -16.98
N ARG A 7 -29.64 6.25 -16.50
CA ARG A 7 -30.13 5.85 -15.17
C ARG A 7 -29.08 6.01 -14.06
N GLY A 8 -28.16 6.95 -14.21
CA GLY A 8 -27.06 7.18 -13.28
C GLY A 8 -26.59 8.64 -13.28
N PRO A 9 -25.77 9.04 -12.29
CA PRO A 9 -25.21 10.38 -12.24
C PRO A 9 -24.40 10.69 -13.51
N ALA A 10 -24.48 11.93 -13.98
CA ALA A 10 -23.75 12.36 -15.17
C ALA A 10 -22.25 12.09 -15.03
N PRO A 11 -21.56 11.53 -16.05
CA PRO A 11 -20.12 11.22 -15.97
C PRO A 11 -19.26 12.44 -15.60
N SER A 12 -19.65 13.63 -16.08
CA SER A 12 -19.00 14.90 -15.74
C SER A 12 -19.09 15.25 -14.25
N LEU A 13 -20.23 14.95 -13.61
CA LEU A 13 -20.44 15.16 -12.18
C LEU A 13 -19.55 14.22 -11.36
N VAL A 14 -19.45 12.96 -11.75
CA VAL A 14 -18.59 11.97 -11.08
C VAL A 14 -17.12 12.39 -11.18
N LEU A 15 -16.67 12.81 -12.37
CA LEU A 15 -15.30 13.30 -12.56
C LEU A 15 -15.02 14.57 -11.75
N ALA A 16 -15.95 15.51 -11.69
CA ALA A 16 -15.79 16.74 -10.91
C ALA A 16 -15.64 16.45 -9.40
N LEU A 17 -16.33 15.43 -8.89
CA LEU A 17 -16.18 15.00 -7.51
C LEU A 17 -14.82 14.35 -7.27
N VAL A 18 -14.40 13.43 -8.14
CA VAL A 18 -13.12 12.70 -8.03
C VAL A 18 -11.91 13.63 -8.13
N GLN A 19 -11.91 14.60 -9.05
CA GLN A 19 -10.74 15.45 -9.33
C GLN A 19 -10.36 16.43 -8.21
N ARG A 20 -11.26 16.69 -7.25
CA ARG A 20 -11.02 17.62 -6.14
C ARG A 20 -11.02 16.95 -4.78
N LEU A 21 -10.99 15.63 -4.75
CA LEU A 21 -10.84 14.90 -3.50
C LEU A 21 -9.44 15.13 -2.93
N PRO A 22 -9.31 15.37 -1.61
CA PRO A 22 -8.00 15.46 -0.97
C PRO A 22 -7.18 14.19 -1.18
N ASP A 23 -5.86 14.31 -1.24
CA ASP A 23 -4.95 13.17 -1.42
C ASP A 23 -5.04 12.14 -0.28
N SER A 24 -5.57 12.54 0.88
CA SER A 24 -5.82 11.66 2.03
C SER A 24 -7.14 10.88 1.95
N SER A 25 -7.94 11.11 0.90
CA SER A 25 -9.28 10.53 0.75
C SER A 25 -9.26 9.03 0.44
N LEU A 26 -10.40 8.37 0.68
CA LEU A 26 -10.55 6.93 0.48
C LEU A 26 -10.43 6.53 -1.00
N THR A 27 -10.87 7.39 -1.92
CA THR A 27 -10.77 7.16 -3.36
C THR A 27 -9.31 7.14 -3.81
N VAL A 28 -8.51 8.08 -3.32
CA VAL A 28 -7.08 8.16 -3.63
C VAL A 28 -6.33 6.99 -2.96
N ALA A 29 -6.66 6.66 -1.71
CA ALA A 29 -6.10 5.50 -1.02
C ALA A 29 -6.38 4.18 -1.76
N LEU A 30 -7.60 3.98 -2.25
CA LEU A 30 -7.97 2.80 -3.03
C LEU A 30 -7.20 2.75 -4.36
N ALA A 31 -7.04 3.88 -5.04
CA ALA A 31 -6.24 3.98 -6.26
C ALA A 31 -4.75 3.67 -6.01
N ASN A 32 -4.23 4.03 -4.83
CA ASN A 32 -2.82 3.85 -4.46
C ASN A 32 -2.46 2.45 -3.94
N GLY A 33 -3.42 1.54 -3.75
CA GLY A 33 -3.13 0.16 -3.34
C GLY A 33 -4.01 -0.40 -2.22
N GLY A 34 -4.91 0.40 -1.63
CA GLY A 34 -5.95 -0.10 -0.75
C GLY A 34 -6.31 0.83 0.42
N ALA A 35 -7.30 0.40 1.21
CA ALA A 35 -7.84 1.19 2.32
C ALA A 35 -6.81 1.52 3.42
N HIS A 36 -5.69 0.80 3.48
CA HIS A 36 -4.60 1.05 4.44
C HIS A 36 -3.87 2.38 4.17
N HIS A 37 -3.94 2.92 2.95
CA HIS A 37 -3.40 4.24 2.59
C HIS A 37 -4.37 5.39 2.93
N PHE A 38 -5.50 5.11 3.57
CA PHE A 38 -6.43 6.16 3.97
C PHE A 38 -5.76 7.10 4.98
N GLY A 39 -5.87 8.42 4.75
CA GLY A 39 -5.20 9.40 5.59
C GLY A 39 -3.69 9.54 5.33
N TRP A 40 -3.15 8.89 4.29
CA TRP A 40 -1.79 9.05 3.81
C TRP A 40 -1.75 9.94 2.58
N GLY A 41 -1.73 11.24 2.82
CA GLY A 41 -1.43 12.22 1.77
C GLY A 41 0.07 12.36 1.52
N ILE A 42 0.42 13.16 0.52
CA ILE A 42 1.81 13.47 0.11
C ILE A 42 2.65 13.94 1.31
N ASP A 43 2.12 14.82 2.15
CA ASP A 43 2.82 15.34 3.34
C ASP A 43 3.25 14.23 4.30
N ARG A 44 2.43 13.18 4.44
CA ARG A 44 2.68 12.09 5.38
C ARG A 44 3.73 11.14 4.84
N HIS A 45 3.72 10.89 3.54
CA HIS A 45 4.81 10.17 2.85
C HIS A 45 6.12 10.95 2.97
N LEU A 46 6.11 12.25 2.70
CA LEU A 46 7.30 13.10 2.77
C LEU A 46 7.91 13.12 4.18
N ARG A 47 7.08 13.24 5.23
CA ARG A 47 7.56 13.20 6.63
C ARG A 47 8.18 11.86 6.99
N ALA A 48 7.59 10.75 6.53
CA ALA A 48 8.14 9.42 6.74
C ALA A 48 9.51 9.28 6.06
N ASP A 49 9.63 9.71 4.79
CA ASP A 49 10.88 9.66 4.05
C ASP A 49 11.96 10.57 4.67
N MET A 50 11.59 11.76 5.16
CA MET A 50 12.50 12.63 5.90
C MET A 50 12.99 12.00 7.20
N PHE A 51 12.10 11.36 7.96
CA PHE A 51 12.46 10.67 9.20
C PHE A 51 13.42 9.50 8.92
N ASP A 52 13.11 8.69 7.91
CA ASP A 52 13.96 7.57 7.49
C ASP A 52 15.32 8.09 7.01
N ALA A 53 15.37 9.16 6.22
CA ALA A 53 16.62 9.78 5.74
C ALA A 53 17.48 10.32 6.90
N LEU A 54 16.88 10.98 7.89
CA LEU A 54 17.57 11.46 9.09
C LEU A 54 18.13 10.30 9.90
N ASN A 55 17.35 9.23 10.10
CA ASN A 55 17.80 8.05 10.81
C ASN A 55 18.97 7.37 10.08
N GLN A 56 18.92 7.25 8.76
CA GLN A 56 20.01 6.70 7.96
C GLN A 56 21.26 7.57 8.02
N ASN A 57 21.12 8.90 7.90
CA ASN A 57 22.26 9.81 8.02
C ASN A 57 22.90 9.72 9.41
N THR A 58 22.08 9.70 10.48
CA THR A 58 22.55 9.56 11.87
C THR A 58 23.28 8.25 12.07
N ARG A 59 22.76 7.17 11.49
CA ARG A 59 23.39 5.84 11.51
C ARG A 59 24.73 5.84 10.76
N ALA A 60 24.83 6.52 9.62
CA ALA A 60 26.01 6.55 8.78
C ALA A 60 27.13 7.48 9.34
N THR A 61 26.77 8.64 9.87
CA THR A 61 27.71 9.69 10.29
C THR A 61 28.09 9.60 11.77
N GLY A 62 27.30 8.92 12.60
CA GLY A 62 27.57 8.81 14.03
C GLY A 62 28.87 8.07 14.34
N ASN A 63 29.62 8.56 15.33
CA ASN A 63 30.81 7.88 15.84
C ASN A 63 30.40 6.72 16.76
N TRP A 64 29.97 5.61 16.17
CA TRP A 64 29.51 4.43 16.90
C TRP A 64 30.71 3.54 17.23
N GLY A 65 31.08 3.43 18.51
CA GLY A 65 32.24 2.65 18.93
C GLY A 65 32.20 1.14 18.61
N LYS A 66 31.04 0.56 18.27
CA LYS A 66 30.92 -0.85 17.85
C LYS A 66 29.90 -1.08 16.74
N LYS A 67 28.62 -0.81 17.02
CA LYS A 67 27.53 -0.96 16.04
C LYS A 67 26.57 0.22 16.14
N PRO A 68 26.11 0.76 15.00
CA PRO A 68 25.07 1.78 15.01
C PRO A 68 23.76 1.22 15.58
N PRO A 69 23.03 2.00 16.40
CA PRO A 69 21.71 1.61 16.86
C PRO A 69 20.73 1.49 15.67
N THR A 70 19.81 0.52 15.76
CA THR A 70 18.72 0.38 14.80
C THR A 70 17.60 1.33 15.21
N PHE A 71 17.37 2.37 14.44
CA PHE A 71 16.21 3.23 14.60
C PHE A 71 14.97 2.54 14.01
N PRO A 72 13.83 2.55 14.70
CA PRO A 72 12.58 2.02 14.15
C PRO A 72 12.18 2.84 12.92
N GLU A 73 11.74 2.16 11.86
CA GLU A 73 11.18 2.81 10.67
C GLU A 73 9.86 3.49 11.00
N TRP A 74 9.57 4.58 10.31
CA TRP A 74 8.26 5.23 10.45
C TRP A 74 7.15 4.25 10.02
N PRO A 75 6.04 4.10 10.77
CA PRO A 75 5.00 3.14 10.44
C PRO A 75 4.31 3.53 9.12
N ARG A 76 4.68 2.88 8.00
CA ARG A 76 4.15 3.11 6.66
C ARG A 76 3.00 2.12 6.34
N PRO A 77 1.99 2.49 5.54
CA PRO A 77 1.04 1.53 5.01
C PRO A 77 1.81 0.55 4.12
N THR A 78 1.67 -0.74 4.40
CA THR A 78 2.24 -1.79 3.57
C THR A 78 1.10 -2.50 2.87
N ASP A 79 1.18 -2.62 1.54
CA ASP A 79 0.18 -3.37 0.73
C ASP A 79 0.14 -4.86 1.07
N LYS A 80 1.14 -5.34 1.81
CA LYS A 80 1.23 -6.71 2.28
C LYS A 80 0.69 -6.77 3.70
N PRO A 81 -0.37 -7.56 3.99
CA PRO A 81 -0.61 -7.97 5.36
C PRO A 81 0.66 -8.67 5.85
N LYS A 82 1.22 -8.19 6.96
CA LYS A 82 2.42 -8.78 7.59
C LYS A 82 2.25 -10.28 7.91
N ASP A 83 1.00 -10.78 7.89
CA ASP A 83 0.62 -12.15 8.24
C ASP A 83 -0.01 -12.96 7.09
N ALA A 84 0.22 -12.62 5.81
CA ALA A 84 -0.19 -13.55 4.75
C ALA A 84 0.65 -14.83 4.84
N PRO A 85 0.07 -16.00 5.18
CA PRO A 85 0.83 -17.24 5.20
C PRO A 85 1.38 -17.48 3.80
N ALA A 86 2.69 -17.68 3.70
CA ALA A 86 3.33 -18.00 2.44
C ALA A 86 2.56 -19.16 1.79
N LYS A 87 1.93 -18.93 0.64
CA LYS A 87 1.24 -19.99 -0.11
C LYS A 87 2.26 -21.08 -0.38
N LYS A 88 2.14 -22.21 0.32
CA LYS A 88 3.01 -23.37 0.13
C LYS A 88 3.00 -23.71 -1.36
N ARG A 89 4.17 -23.73 -1.99
CA ARG A 89 4.31 -24.12 -3.39
C ARG A 89 3.83 -25.57 -3.50
N VAL A 90 2.73 -25.78 -4.22
CA VAL A 90 2.13 -27.10 -4.41
C VAL A 90 2.83 -27.76 -5.60
N SER A 91 3.28 -29.00 -5.44
CA SER A 91 3.92 -29.75 -6.53
C SER A 91 2.88 -30.29 -7.51
N VAL A 92 3.31 -30.63 -8.73
CA VAL A 92 2.43 -31.23 -9.75
C VAL A 92 1.87 -32.58 -9.27
N ALA A 93 2.64 -33.34 -8.48
CA ALA A 93 2.19 -34.58 -7.87
C ALA A 93 1.04 -34.37 -6.87
N ASP A 94 1.10 -33.30 -6.06
CA ASP A 94 0.04 -32.95 -5.12
C ASP A 94 -1.25 -32.49 -5.82
N LEU A 95 -1.12 -31.83 -6.98
CA LEU A 95 -2.26 -31.45 -7.82
C LEU A 95 -2.91 -32.69 -8.45
N HIS A 96 -2.11 -33.60 -9.00
CA HIS A 96 -2.60 -34.84 -9.59
C HIS A 96 -3.35 -35.71 -8.57
N ALA A 97 -2.79 -35.87 -7.36
CA ALA A 97 -3.42 -36.62 -6.27
C ALA A 97 -4.75 -36.04 -5.79
N ARG A 98 -4.94 -34.71 -5.89
CA ARG A 98 -6.23 -34.06 -5.59
C ARG A 98 -7.27 -34.26 -6.68
N ILE A 99 -6.83 -34.25 -7.94
CA ILE A 99 -7.71 -34.44 -9.10
C ILE A 99 -8.16 -35.90 -9.19
N SER A 100 -7.27 -36.85 -8.93
CA SER A 100 -7.56 -38.30 -9.02
C SER A 100 -8.39 -38.85 -7.86
N ARG A 101 -8.70 -38.03 -6.84
CA ARG A 101 -9.52 -38.41 -5.67
C ARG A 101 -10.99 -37.97 -5.78
N ARG A 102 -11.35 -37.32 -6.89
CA ARG A 102 -12.73 -36.93 -7.20
C ARG A 102 -13.42 -37.98 -8.06
#